data_AF-A0A0G2I2T1-F1
#
_entry.id   AF-A0A0G2I2T1-F1
#
_cell.length_a   1.000
_cell.length_b   1.000
_cell.length_c   1.000
_cell.angle_alpha   90.00
_cell.angle_beta   90.00
_cell.angle_gamma   90.00
#
_symmetry.space_group_name_H-M   'P 1'
#
loop_
_entity.id
_entity.type
_entity.pdbx_description
1 polymer ?
#
loop_
_entity_poly.entity_id
_entity_poly.type
_entity_poly.pdbx_seq_one_letter_code
_entity_poly.pdbx_strand_id
1 'polypeptide(L)' 'MTQTKTIAIVNASGRQAASLIRVASAVGYRVRAQIHTLEGVIPQELANLPNPSSTAQTWPS' A
#
# COMPACT_ATOMS: atom_id res chain seq x y z
N MET A 1 -7.18 -19.22 -14.84
CA MET A 1 -6.23 -18.38 -14.08
C MET A 1 -7.01 -17.27 -13.40
N THR A 2 -7.01 -17.19 -12.07
CA THR A 2 -7.65 -16.10 -11.35
C THR A 2 -6.80 -14.83 -11.49
N GLN A 3 -7.35 -13.79 -12.12
CA GLN A 3 -6.66 -12.51 -12.27
C GLN A 3 -6.54 -11.85 -10.89
N THR A 4 -5.31 -11.64 -10.41
CA THR A 4 -5.06 -10.87 -9.19
C THR A 4 -5.44 -9.42 -9.44
N LYS A 5 -6.64 -9.00 -8.98
CA LYS A 5 -7.07 -7.60 -9.06
C LYS A 5 -6.11 -6.72 -8.27
N THR A 6 -5.73 -5.58 -8.86
CA THR A 6 -4.89 -4.58 -8.20
C THR A 6 -5.77 -3.50 -7.59
N ILE A 7 -5.51 -3.17 -6.33
CA ILE A 7 -6.24 -2.15 -5.56
C ILE A 7 -5.39 -0.87 -5.56
N ALA A 8 -5.95 0.24 -6.00
CA ALA A 8 -5.31 1.55 -5.90
C ALA A 8 -5.88 2.30 -4.69
N ILE A 9 -5.00 2.86 -3.85
CA ILE A 9 -5.37 3.57 -2.62
C ILE A 9 -4.63 4.91 -2.59
N VAL A 10 -5.36 5.99 -2.33
CA VAL A 10 -4.80 7.35 -2.15
C VAL A 10 -4.83 7.74 -0.67
N ASN A 11 -3.95 8.64 -0.25
CA ASN A 11 -3.77 9.00 1.17
C ASN A 11 -3.53 7.78 2.07
N ALA A 12 -2.65 6.87 1.61
CA ALA A 12 -2.48 5.57 2.23
C ALA A 12 -1.92 5.59 3.66
N SER A 13 -1.36 6.71 4.12
CA SER A 13 -0.91 6.90 5.51
C SER A 13 -2.07 7.04 6.51
N GLY A 14 -3.30 7.26 6.05
CA GLY A 14 -4.48 7.32 6.91
C GLY A 14 -4.80 5.96 7.56
N ARG A 15 -5.32 5.97 8.80
CA ARG A 15 -5.59 4.75 9.58
C ARG A 15 -6.47 3.72 8.86
N GLN A 16 -7.51 4.18 8.15
CA GLN A 16 -8.42 3.32 7.40
C GLN A 16 -7.70 2.65 6.21
N ALA A 17 -6.95 3.44 5.45
CA ALA A 17 -6.21 2.98 4.29
C ALA A 17 -5.10 2.00 4.69
N ALA A 18 -4.29 2.33 5.71
CA ALA A 18 -3.24 1.46 6.22
C ALA A 18 -3.79 0.11 6.72
N SER A 19 -4.94 0.11 7.41
CA SER A 19 -5.61 -1.12 7.84
C SER A 19 -5.98 -2.01 6.66
N LEU A 20 -6.59 -1.44 5.61
CA LEU A 20 -6.95 -2.17 4.40
C LEU A 20 -5.71 -2.72 3.68
N ILE A 21 -4.64 -1.92 3.55
CA ILE A 21 -3.41 -2.32 2.86
C ILE A 21 -2.81 -3.57 3.52
N ARG A 22 -2.77 -3.63 4.85
CA ARG A 22 -2.24 -4.80 5.58
C ARG A 22 -3.03 -6.06 5.27
N VAL A 23 -4.36 -6.01 5.41
CA VAL A 23 -5.22 -7.19 5.17
C VAL A 23 -5.16 -7.60 3.71
N ALA A 24 -5.27 -6.65 2.78
CA ALA A 24 -5.22 -6.92 1.35
C ALA A 24 -3.88 -7.54 0.92
N SER A 25 -2.77 -7.01 1.43
CA SER A 25 -1.43 -7.54 1.16
C SER A 25 -1.24 -8.93 1.77
N ALA A 26 -1.77 -9.18 2.97
CA ALA A 26 -1.68 -10.47 3.64
C ALA A 26 -2.44 -11.59 2.90
N VAL A 27 -3.56 -11.27 2.24
CA VAL A 27 -4.36 -12.24 1.47
C VAL A 27 -4.00 -12.30 -0.02
N GLY A 28 -2.93 -11.62 -0.44
CA GLY A 28 -2.34 -11.76 -1.78
C GLY A 28 -2.89 -10.81 -2.84
N TYR A 29 -3.60 -9.75 -2.48
CA TYR A 29 -3.92 -8.67 -3.44
C TYR A 29 -2.67 -7.85 -3.77
N ARG A 30 -2.63 -7.34 -5.01
CA ARG A 30 -1.67 -6.29 -5.38
C ARG A 30 -2.22 -4.94 -4.94
N VAL A 31 -1.39 -4.10 -4.34
CA VAL A 31 -1.79 -2.80 -3.81
C VAL A 31 -0.85 -1.70 -4.31
N ARG A 32 -1.43 -0.65 -4.90
CA ARG A 32 -0.70 0.57 -5.26
C ARG A 32 -1.14 1.68 -4.32
N ALA A 33 -0.26 2.04 -3.40
CA ALA A 33 -0.55 3.01 -2.35
C ALA A 33 0.16 4.34 -2.66
N GLN A 34 -0.62 5.40 -2.87
CA GLN A 34 -0.08 6.76 -2.94
C GLN A 34 0.09 7.29 -1.52
N ILE A 35 1.30 7.76 -1.24
CA ILE A 35 1.64 8.41 0.02
C ILE A 35 2.27 9.77 -0.29
N HIS A 36 1.96 10.80 0.51
CA HIS A 36 2.53 12.13 0.36
C HIS A 36 4.03 12.17 0.70
N THR A 37 4.44 11.48 1.78
CA THR A 37 5.84 11.36 2.22
C THR A 37 6.12 9.93 2.70
N LEU A 38 7.32 9.43 2.44
CA LEU A 38 7.80 8.16 3.01
C LEU A 38 8.32 8.30 4.44
N GLU A 39 8.28 9.51 5.00
CA GLU A 39 8.68 9.76 6.38
C GLU A 39 7.56 9.37 7.36
N GLY A 40 7.95 8.69 8.44
CA GLY A 40 7.07 8.32 9.53
C GLY A 40 6.66 6.85 9.53
N VAL A 41 6.20 6.40 10.71
CA VAL A 41 6.05 4.98 11.05
C VAL A 41 5.16 4.24 10.06
N ILE A 42 3.99 4.81 9.71
CA ILE A 42 3.04 4.14 8.81
C ILE A 42 3.57 4.09 7.37
N PRO A 43 4.02 5.20 6.75
CA PRO A 43 4.66 5.13 5.43
C PRO A 43 5.82 4.14 5.34
N GLN A 44 6.69 4.09 6.36
CA GLN A 44 7.83 3.18 6.41
C GLN A 44 7.39 1.72 6.58
N GLU A 45 6.40 1.46 7.42
CA GLU A 45 5.80 0.12 7.56
C GLU A 45 5.22 -0.37 6.24
N LEU A 46 4.40 0.47 5.59
CA LEU A 46 3.76 0.14 4.31
C LEU A 46 4.77 -0.04 3.17
N ALA A 47 5.89 0.70 3.18
CA ALA A 47 6.96 0.56 2.19
C ALA A 47 7.78 -0.74 2.38
N ASN A 48 7.85 -1.26 3.60
CA ASN A 48 8.59 -2.47 3.95
C ASN A 48 7.74 -3.76 3.89
N LEU A 49 6.50 -3.68 3.39
CA LEU A 49 5.67 -4.87 3.26
C LEU A 49 6.35 -5.89 2.33
N PRO A 50 6.45 -7.17 2.76
CA PRO A 50 7.26 -8.20 2.08
C PRO A 50 6.73 -8.62 0.71
N ASN A 51 5.62 -8.05 0.24
CA ASN A 51 4.98 -8.46 -0.99
C ASN A 51 5.53 -7.64 -2.18
N PRO A 52 6.09 -8.26 -3.24
CA PRO A 52 6.61 -7.55 -4.42
C PRO A 52 5.53 -6.74 -5.18
N SER A 53 4.27 -6.87 -4.77
CA SER A 53 3.10 -6.24 -5.38
C SER A 53 2.41 -5.17 -4.55
N SER A 54 2.91 -4.85 -3.34
CA SER A 54 2.47 -3.71 -2.54
C SER A 54 3.55 -2.63 -2.58
N THR A 55 3.50 -1.72 -3.56
CA THR A 55 4.48 -0.63 -3.66
C THR A 55 3.83 0.65 -3.17
N ALA A 56 4.31 1.16 -2.04
CA ALA A 56 4.08 2.54 -1.65
C ALA A 56 4.91 3.44 -2.58
N GLN A 57 4.26 4.30 -3.36
CA GLN A 57 4.94 5.27 -4.22
C GLN A 57 4.52 6.68 -3.81
N THR A 58 5.51 7.55 -3.61
CA THR A 58 5.30 8.99 -3.63
C THR A 58 5.05 9.42 -5.05
N TRP A 59 3.90 10.02 -5.32
CA TRP A 59 3.68 10.65 -6.62
C TRP A 59 4.33 12.02 -6.61
N PRO A 60 5.05 12.42 -7.68
CA PRO A 60 5.46 13.79 -7.84
C PRO A 60 4.21 14.68 -7.82
N SER A 61 4.30 15.80 -7.11
CA SER A 61 3.28 16.86 -7.09
C SER A 61 2.95 17.32 -8.51
#